data_AF-A0A923LTZ1-F1
#
_entry.id   AF-A0A923LTZ1-F1
#
_cell.length_a   1.000
_cell.length_b   1.000
_cell.length_c   1.000
_cell.angle_alpha   90.00
_cell.angle_beta   90.00
_cell.angle_gamma   90.00
#
_symmetry.space_group_name_H-M   'P 1'
#
loop_
_entity.id
_entity.type
_entity.pdbx_description
1 polymer ?
#
loop_
_entity_poly.entity_id
_entity_poly.type
_entity_poly.pdbx_seq_one_letter_code
_entity_poly.pdbx_strand_id
1 'polypeptide(L)'
;MREYFSALTGFEAHIKVLSDLEDSVLEYEMDYNYNKEDADTFTITAPESLAGIGGRIAGTDNGAFSLQYDGMVLDDAMPQRTGLTPADGLFCLLSDLRNSEPEQQWTEQSSGTELLVLRYAEDGTDGKIEKQVWLTENGRQLVCAELYADGKRVLTIQVMSYQET
;
A
#
# COMPACT_ATOMS: atom_id res chain seq x y z
N MET A 1 5.08 -9.78 -14.23
CA MET A 1 4.60 -8.99 -13.07
C MET A 1 4.11 -7.62 -13.54
N ARG A 2 4.98 -6.79 -14.13
CA ARG A 2 4.59 -5.51 -14.77
C ARG A 2 3.48 -5.63 -15.81
N GLU A 3 3.48 -6.68 -16.64
CA GLU A 3 2.39 -6.92 -17.61
C GLU A 3 1.02 -7.08 -16.95
N TYR A 4 0.96 -7.69 -15.75
CA TYR A 4 -0.29 -7.87 -15.02
C TYR A 4 -0.79 -6.55 -14.41
N PHE A 5 0.06 -5.88 -13.63
CA PHE A 5 -0.28 -4.59 -13.01
C PHE A 5 -0.46 -3.47 -14.03
N SER A 6 0.13 -3.60 -15.23
CA SER A 6 -0.14 -2.72 -16.36
C SER A 6 -1.47 -3.03 -17.05
N ALA A 7 -1.96 -4.26 -17.01
CA ALA A 7 -3.28 -4.61 -17.56
C ALA A 7 -4.44 -4.33 -16.58
N LEU A 8 -4.16 -4.32 -15.28
CA LEU A 8 -5.16 -4.09 -14.22
C LEU A 8 -5.76 -2.68 -14.32
N THR A 9 -7.07 -2.62 -14.55
CA THR A 9 -7.85 -1.37 -14.70
C THR A 9 -8.26 -0.78 -13.36
N GLY A 10 -8.68 -1.63 -12.43
CA GLY A 10 -9.09 -1.23 -11.10
C GLY A 10 -9.31 -2.43 -10.18
N PHE A 11 -9.30 -2.16 -8.88
CA PHE A 11 -9.77 -3.11 -7.88
C PHE A 11 -10.23 -2.39 -6.63
N GLU A 12 -11.09 -3.06 -5.87
CA GLU A 12 -11.49 -2.69 -4.53
C GLU A 12 -10.90 -3.68 -3.53
N ALA A 13 -10.36 -3.17 -2.44
CA ALA A 13 -9.81 -3.98 -1.36
C ALA A 13 -10.21 -3.40 -0.01
N HIS A 14 -10.57 -4.30 0.91
CA HIS A 14 -10.62 -3.95 2.32
C HIS A 14 -9.31 -4.40 2.94
N ILE A 15 -8.59 -3.49 3.60
CA ILE A 15 -7.26 -3.78 4.14
C ILE A 15 -7.17 -3.41 5.60
N LYS A 16 -6.32 -4.14 6.31
CA LYS A 16 -5.87 -3.84 7.66
C LYS A 16 -4.42 -3.38 7.61
N VAL A 17 -4.14 -2.24 8.22
CA VAL A 17 -2.79 -1.68 8.31
C VAL A 17 -2.38 -1.61 9.77
N LEU A 18 -1.28 -2.28 10.09
CA LEU A 18 -0.62 -2.23 11.39
C LEU A 18 0.59 -1.32 11.26
N SER A 19 0.60 -0.23 12.01
CA SER A 19 1.75 0.67 12.12
C SER A 19 2.52 0.37 13.39
N ASP A 20 3.71 -0.18 13.20
CA ASP A 20 4.66 -0.48 14.27
C ASP A 20 5.37 0.84 14.64
N LEU A 21 4.83 1.55 15.64
CA LEU A 21 5.52 2.67 16.29
C LEU A 21 6.41 2.12 17.41
N GLU A 22 7.49 2.82 17.74
CA GLU A 22 8.52 2.34 18.69
C GLU A 22 7.95 1.83 20.02
N ASP A 23 6.87 2.45 20.52
CA ASP A 23 6.24 2.12 21.80
C ASP A 23 4.83 1.49 21.68
N SER A 24 4.24 1.40 20.48
CA SER A 24 2.86 0.91 20.29
C SER A 24 2.57 0.49 18.86
N VAL A 25 1.74 -0.53 18.68
CA VAL A 25 1.17 -0.85 17.37
C VAL A 25 -0.18 -0.17 17.24
N LEU A 26 -0.35 0.65 16.20
CA LEU A 26 -1.65 1.21 15.82
C LEU A 26 -2.26 0.38 14.70
N GLU A 27 -3.53 0.05 14.85
CA GLU A 27 -4.29 -0.72 13.86
C GLU A 27 -5.31 0.19 13.16
N TYR A 28 -5.33 0.10 11.83
CA TYR A 28 -6.27 0.79 10.98
C TYR A 28 -6.95 -0.22 10.05
N GLU A 29 -8.21 0.01 9.74
CA GLU A 29 -8.89 -0.67 8.64
C GLU A 29 -9.34 0.40 7.64
N MET A 30 -9.25 0.09 6.35
CA MET A 30 -9.66 1.01 5.30
C MET A 30 -10.16 0.28 4.07
N ASP A 31 -11.14 0.91 3.41
CA ASP A 31 -11.54 0.56 2.06
C ASP A 31 -10.63 1.31 1.08
N TYR A 32 -10.05 0.57 0.14
CA TYR A 32 -9.14 1.07 -0.88
C TYR A 32 -9.71 0.78 -2.27
N ASN A 33 -9.78 1.80 -3.11
CA ASN A 33 -10.15 1.69 -4.52
C ASN A 33 -8.95 2.11 -5.36
N TYR A 34 -8.35 1.13 -6.04
CA TYR A 34 -7.35 1.36 -7.07
C TYR A 34 -8.05 1.68 -8.37
N ASN A 35 -7.69 2.79 -9.00
CA ASN A 35 -8.19 3.18 -10.32
C ASN A 35 -7.05 3.69 -11.18
N LYS A 36 -6.67 2.88 -12.16
CA LYS A 36 -5.54 3.20 -13.03
C LYS A 36 -5.78 4.44 -13.92
N GLU A 37 -7.02 4.70 -14.31
CA GLU A 37 -7.37 5.77 -15.27
C GLU A 37 -7.58 7.14 -14.61
N ASP A 38 -7.85 7.16 -13.30
CA ASP A 38 -8.15 8.40 -12.56
C ASP A 38 -7.22 8.56 -11.35
N ALA A 39 -7.70 8.21 -10.17
CA ALA A 39 -6.99 8.35 -8.92
C ALA A 39 -7.35 7.22 -7.99
N ASP A 40 -6.37 6.78 -7.22
CA ASP A 40 -6.60 5.85 -6.14
C ASP A 40 -7.28 6.60 -4.99
N THR A 41 -8.25 5.95 -4.36
CA THR A 41 -8.95 6.52 -3.19
C THR A 41 -8.94 5.54 -2.05
N PHE A 42 -8.94 6.07 -0.83
CA PHE A 42 -9.12 5.24 0.35
C PHE A 42 -10.05 5.93 1.34
N THR A 43 -10.69 5.16 2.20
CA THR A 43 -11.47 5.64 3.33
C THR A 43 -11.18 4.76 4.54
N ILE A 44 -10.73 5.37 5.64
CA ILE A 44 -10.53 4.71 6.91
C ILE A 44 -11.90 4.31 7.46
N THR A 45 -12.03 3.04 7.84
CA THR A 45 -13.23 2.44 8.45
C THR A 45 -13.03 2.13 9.92
N ALA A 46 -11.77 1.91 10.36
CA ALA A 46 -11.41 1.75 11.77
C ALA A 46 -10.03 2.36 12.05
N PRO A 47 -9.76 2.85 13.28
CA PRO A 47 -10.68 2.91 14.42
C PRO A 47 -11.80 3.94 14.21
N GLU A 48 -12.92 3.81 14.95
CA GLU A 48 -14.11 4.67 14.80
C GLU A 48 -13.78 6.17 14.91
N SER A 49 -12.79 6.54 15.74
CA SER A 49 -12.32 7.93 15.88
C SER A 49 -11.76 8.54 14.59
N LEU A 50 -11.34 7.70 13.64
CA LEU A 50 -10.78 8.07 12.35
C LEU A 50 -11.65 7.52 11.20
N ALA A 51 -12.84 6.99 11.48
CA ALA A 51 -13.71 6.50 10.42
C ALA A 51 -14.23 7.66 9.57
N GLY A 52 -14.26 7.47 8.25
CA GLY A 52 -14.67 8.49 7.27
C GLY A 52 -13.58 9.46 6.84
N ILE A 53 -12.37 9.37 7.44
CA ILE A 53 -11.20 10.06 6.88
C ILE A 53 -10.83 9.33 5.59
N GLY A 54 -10.77 10.06 4.49
CA GLY A 54 -10.40 9.49 3.20
C GLY A 54 -9.27 10.27 2.56
N GLY A 55 -8.73 9.73 1.49
CA GLY A 55 -7.75 10.43 0.68
C GLY A 55 -7.90 10.05 -0.77
N ARG A 56 -7.38 10.93 -1.63
CA ARG A 56 -7.30 10.74 -3.06
C ARG A 56 -5.87 10.97 -3.50
N ILE A 57 -5.35 10.04 -4.28
CA ILE A 57 -3.99 10.06 -4.78
C ILE A 57 -4.08 10.07 -6.30
N ALA A 58 -3.89 11.26 -6.87
CA ALA A 58 -4.12 11.49 -8.29
C ALA A 58 -2.87 11.14 -9.12
N GLY A 59 -3.09 10.47 -10.26
CA GLY A 59 -2.05 10.22 -11.24
C GLY A 59 -1.10 9.07 -10.91
N THR A 60 -0.06 8.94 -11.73
CA THR A 60 0.99 7.92 -11.59
C THR A 60 2.15 8.37 -10.69
N ASP A 61 2.13 9.63 -10.24
CA ASP A 61 3.20 10.26 -9.47
C ASP A 61 2.80 10.39 -7.99
N ASN A 62 3.71 9.98 -7.10
CA ASN A 62 3.53 10.06 -5.65
C ASN A 62 3.38 11.50 -5.08
N GLY A 63 3.42 12.53 -5.94
CA GLY A 63 3.40 13.95 -5.56
C GLY A 63 2.01 14.59 -5.44
N ALA A 64 0.93 13.89 -5.78
CA ALA A 64 -0.44 14.43 -5.74
C ALA A 64 -1.33 13.67 -4.74
N PHE A 65 -0.84 13.58 -3.50
CA PHE A 65 -1.61 13.06 -2.37
C PHE A 65 -2.46 14.18 -1.75
N SER A 66 -3.76 13.94 -1.60
CA SER A 66 -4.68 14.84 -0.90
C SER A 66 -5.47 14.07 0.15
N LEU A 67 -5.54 14.61 1.37
CA LEU A 67 -6.33 14.03 2.46
C LEU A 67 -7.65 14.78 2.60
N GLN A 68 -8.76 14.07 2.76
CA GLN A 68 -10.07 14.65 2.98
C GLN A 68 -10.61 14.29 4.36
N TYR A 69 -11.02 15.31 5.10
CA TYR A 69 -11.65 15.18 6.42
C TYR A 69 -12.87 16.09 6.51
N ASP A 70 -14.04 15.54 6.82
CA ASP A 70 -15.29 16.32 7.00
C ASP A 70 -15.58 17.29 5.83
N GLY A 71 -15.33 16.82 4.60
CA GLY A 71 -15.51 17.60 3.37
C GLY A 71 -14.40 18.62 3.07
N MET A 72 -13.43 18.81 3.98
CA MET A 72 -12.27 19.69 3.78
C MET A 72 -11.10 18.90 3.16
N VAL A 73 -10.50 19.46 2.11
CA VAL A 73 -9.29 18.90 1.47
C VAL A 73 -8.05 19.54 2.10
N LEU A 74 -7.09 18.70 2.47
CA LEU A 74 -5.80 19.05 3.04
C LEU A 74 -4.72 18.74 2.00
N ASP A 75 -4.33 19.77 1.24
CA ASP A 75 -3.36 19.64 0.13
C ASP A 75 -1.89 19.55 0.60
N ASP A 76 -1.58 19.93 1.84
CA ASP A 76 -0.23 19.86 2.43
C ASP A 76 -0.07 18.68 3.41
N ALA A 77 -0.84 17.61 3.18
CA ALA A 77 -0.84 16.41 4.03
C ALA A 77 0.31 15.44 3.70
N MET A 78 1.26 15.85 2.86
CA MET A 78 2.32 14.95 2.41
C MET A 78 3.18 14.52 3.61
N PRO A 79 3.31 13.21 3.87
CA PRO A 79 4.10 12.76 4.99
C PRO A 79 5.58 13.07 4.79
N GLN A 80 6.30 13.32 5.88
CA GLN A 80 7.74 13.64 5.84
C GLN A 80 8.57 12.54 5.17
N ARG A 81 8.10 11.28 5.24
CA ARG A 81 8.69 10.13 4.56
C ARG A 81 7.59 9.40 3.80
N THR A 82 7.49 9.69 2.50
CA THR A 82 6.49 9.11 1.59
C THR A 82 6.60 7.59 1.51
N GLY A 83 5.45 6.93 1.44
CA GLY A 83 5.30 5.49 1.26
C GLY A 83 5.51 4.68 2.52
N LEU A 84 5.54 5.31 3.70
CA LEU A 84 5.72 4.65 5.00
C LEU A 84 4.63 5.03 6.02
N THR A 85 3.52 5.60 5.58
CA THR A 85 2.35 5.85 6.45
C THR A 85 1.17 4.96 6.07
N PRO A 86 0.20 4.74 6.98
CA PRO A 86 -1.01 3.99 6.63
C PRO A 86 -1.76 4.56 5.43
N ALA A 87 -1.68 5.87 5.20
CA ALA A 87 -2.42 6.54 4.13
C ALA A 87 -1.80 6.39 2.73
N ASP A 88 -0.47 6.26 2.64
CA ASP A 88 0.25 6.26 1.35
C ASP A 88 1.09 5.00 1.09
N GLY A 89 1.29 4.15 2.10
CA GLY A 89 2.13 2.95 1.99
C GLY A 89 1.65 1.96 0.93
N LEU A 90 0.33 1.67 0.88
CA LEU A 90 -0.23 0.80 -0.16
C LEU A 90 -0.10 1.41 -1.55
N PHE A 91 -0.38 2.71 -1.69
CA PHE A 91 -0.28 3.40 -2.97
C PHE A 91 1.14 3.36 -3.52
N CYS A 92 2.13 3.73 -2.71
CA CYS A 92 3.53 3.71 -3.12
C CYS A 92 4.00 2.29 -3.46
N LEU A 93 3.47 1.26 -2.78
CA LEU A 93 3.74 -0.14 -3.15
C LEU A 93 3.13 -0.53 -4.49
N LEU A 94 1.88 -0.15 -4.77
CA LEU A 94 1.22 -0.41 -6.05
C LEU A 94 1.92 0.33 -7.19
N SER A 95 2.42 1.54 -6.93
CA SER A 95 3.25 2.28 -7.89
C SER A 95 4.53 1.50 -8.23
N ASP A 96 5.22 0.93 -7.24
CA ASP A 96 6.41 0.11 -7.47
C ASP A 96 6.10 -1.17 -8.25
N LEU A 97 5.00 -1.86 -7.92
CA LEU A 97 4.53 -3.05 -8.65
C LEU A 97 4.26 -2.76 -10.13
N ARG A 98 3.85 -1.52 -10.45
CA ARG A 98 3.54 -1.10 -11.82
C ARG A 98 4.78 -0.62 -12.58
N ASN A 99 5.63 0.17 -11.91
CA ASN A 99 6.65 0.98 -12.56
C ASN A 99 8.08 0.48 -12.37
N SER A 100 8.33 -0.33 -11.34
CA SER A 100 9.67 -0.72 -10.90
C SER A 100 9.89 -2.23 -11.04
N GLU A 101 11.16 -2.62 -11.24
CA GLU A 101 11.55 -4.03 -11.12
C GLU A 101 11.93 -4.34 -9.67
N PRO A 102 11.55 -5.51 -9.13
CA PRO A 102 11.92 -5.91 -7.79
C PRO A 102 13.43 -6.23 -7.74
N GLU A 103 14.08 -5.91 -6.63
CA GLU A 103 15.47 -6.30 -6.38
C GLU A 103 15.59 -7.82 -6.22
N GLN A 104 14.61 -8.43 -5.55
CA GLN A 104 14.56 -9.87 -5.33
C GLN A 104 13.16 -10.42 -5.56
N GLN A 105 13.09 -11.65 -6.07
CA GLN A 105 11.85 -12.41 -6.23
C GLN A 105 12.09 -13.87 -5.87
N TRP A 106 11.14 -14.47 -5.15
CA TRP A 106 11.14 -15.89 -4.81
C TRP A 106 9.71 -16.36 -4.52
N THR A 107 9.57 -17.65 -4.22
CA THR A 107 8.28 -18.26 -3.91
C THR A 107 8.25 -18.77 -2.48
N GLU A 108 7.12 -18.55 -1.80
CA GLU A 108 6.84 -19.10 -0.47
C GLU A 108 5.56 -19.94 -0.47
N GLN A 109 5.51 -20.92 0.41
CA GLN A 109 4.33 -21.76 0.64
C GLN A 109 3.68 -21.32 1.96
N SER A 110 2.44 -20.83 1.88
CA SER A 110 1.66 -20.44 3.06
C SER A 110 0.30 -21.14 3.04
N SER A 111 0.01 -21.93 4.08
CA SER A 111 -1.25 -22.67 4.22
C SER A 111 -1.64 -23.50 2.97
N GLY A 112 -0.65 -24.05 2.26
CA GLY A 112 -0.85 -24.83 1.03
C GLY A 112 -1.12 -23.99 -0.23
N THR A 113 -0.97 -22.67 -0.14
CA THR A 113 -1.03 -21.74 -1.27
C THR A 113 0.39 -21.26 -1.59
N GLU A 114 0.73 -21.30 -2.87
CA GLU A 114 1.98 -20.77 -3.39
C GLU A 114 1.86 -19.25 -3.59
N LEU A 115 2.80 -18.51 -3.00
CA LEU A 115 2.85 -17.06 -3.00
C LEU A 115 4.13 -16.60 -3.68
N LEU A 116 3.98 -15.68 -4.63
CA LEU A 116 5.09 -14.95 -5.21
C LEU A 116 5.46 -13.81 -4.25
N VAL A 117 6.71 -13.79 -3.82
CA VAL A 117 7.25 -12.75 -2.95
C VAL A 117 8.18 -11.85 -3.75
N LEU A 118 7.95 -10.54 -3.65
CA LEU A 118 8.75 -9.52 -4.31
C LEU A 118 9.30 -8.57 -3.26
N ARG A 119 10.58 -8.22 -3.39
CA ARG A 119 11.23 -7.23 -2.54
C ARG A 119 11.75 -6.07 -3.37
N TYR A 120 11.40 -4.88 -2.93
CA TYR A 120 11.86 -3.61 -3.45
C TYR A 120 12.70 -2.92 -2.37
N ALA A 121 13.80 -2.29 -2.77
CA ALA A 121 14.58 -1.46 -1.88
C ALA A 121 15.03 -0.20 -2.61
N GLU A 122 15.01 0.91 -1.88
CA GLU A 122 15.48 2.20 -2.35
C GLU A 122 16.33 2.85 -1.25
N ASP A 123 17.53 3.28 -1.62
CA ASP A 123 18.40 4.07 -0.76
C ASP A 123 18.14 5.56 -1.03
N GLY A 124 17.36 6.21 -0.16
CA GLY A 124 17.02 7.62 -0.26
C GLY A 124 17.90 8.50 0.62
N THR A 125 17.73 9.83 0.50
CA THR A 125 18.38 10.81 1.38
C THR A 125 17.94 10.69 2.84
N ASP A 126 16.73 10.20 3.07
CA ASP A 126 16.12 10.04 4.40
C ASP A 126 16.23 8.60 4.93
N GLY A 127 17.17 7.83 4.39
CA GLY A 127 17.45 6.45 4.79
C GLY A 127 16.93 5.41 3.79
N LYS A 128 17.14 4.14 4.14
CA LYS A 128 16.76 2.99 3.30
C LYS A 128 15.29 2.67 3.49
N ILE A 129 14.54 2.57 2.39
CA ILE A 129 13.15 2.08 2.38
C ILE A 129 13.15 0.71 1.71
N GLU A 130 12.50 -0.27 2.34
CA GLU A 130 12.30 -1.59 1.74
C GLU A 130 10.84 -1.97 1.80
N LYS A 131 10.33 -2.59 0.75
CA LYS A 131 8.95 -3.07 0.67
C LYS A 131 8.97 -4.53 0.23
N GLN A 132 8.33 -5.38 1.01
CA GLN A 132 8.17 -6.79 0.70
C GLN A 132 6.68 -7.08 0.51
N VAL A 133 6.33 -7.77 -0.57
CA VAL A 133 4.94 -8.02 -0.94
C VAL A 133 4.73 -9.46 -1.34
N TRP A 134 3.64 -10.04 -0.85
CA TRP A 134 3.21 -11.40 -1.16
C TRP A 134 1.97 -11.34 -2.04
N LEU A 135 2.07 -11.99 -3.21
CA LEU A 135 1.01 -12.07 -4.20
C LEU A 135 0.59 -13.53 -4.39
N THR A 136 -0.69 -13.79 -4.64
CA THR A 136 -1.13 -15.13 -5.06
C THR A 136 -0.51 -15.48 -6.41
N GLU A 137 -0.03 -16.71 -6.60
CA GLU A 137 0.62 -17.07 -7.88
C GLU A 137 -0.38 -17.10 -9.06
N ASN A 138 -1.62 -17.53 -8.80
CA ASN A 138 -2.66 -17.77 -9.82
C ASN A 138 -3.54 -16.57 -10.16
N GLY A 139 -3.33 -15.42 -9.50
CA GLY A 139 -4.07 -14.18 -9.78
C GLY A 139 -3.26 -12.92 -9.50
N ARG A 140 -2.04 -13.05 -8.98
CA ARG A 140 -1.18 -11.93 -8.56
C ARG A 140 -1.90 -10.93 -7.64
N GLN A 141 -2.88 -11.44 -6.89
CA GLN A 141 -3.66 -10.66 -5.95
C GLN A 141 -2.81 -10.39 -4.73
N LEU A 142 -2.86 -9.15 -4.25
CA LEU A 142 -2.16 -8.74 -3.05
C LEU A 142 -2.72 -9.48 -1.83
N VAL A 143 -1.86 -10.18 -1.08
CA VAL A 143 -2.25 -10.89 0.14
C VAL A 143 -1.76 -10.13 1.37
N CYS A 144 -0.49 -9.77 1.36
CA CYS A 144 0.19 -9.10 2.46
C CYS A 144 1.32 -8.24 1.91
N ALA A 145 1.66 -7.17 2.62
CA ALA A 145 2.90 -6.45 2.43
C ALA A 145 3.49 -5.99 3.76
N GLU A 146 4.81 -5.89 3.80
CA GLU A 146 5.56 -5.34 4.91
C GLU A 146 6.48 -4.24 4.40
N LEU A 147 6.48 -3.10 5.08
CA LEU A 147 7.29 -1.95 4.74
C LEU A 147 8.28 -1.69 5.87
N TYR A 148 9.51 -1.38 5.47
CA TYR A 148 10.66 -1.27 6.33
C TYR A 148 11.35 0.08 6.14
N ALA A 149 11.75 0.68 7.26
CA ALA A 149 12.61 1.84 7.33
C ALA A 149 13.91 1.43 8.01
N ASP A 150 15.03 1.53 7.28
CA ASP A 150 16.37 1.29 7.83
C ASP A 150 16.49 -0.09 8.51
N GLY A 151 15.88 -1.10 7.89
CA GLY A 151 15.84 -2.50 8.36
C GLY A 151 14.84 -2.79 9.49
N LYS A 152 14.09 -1.80 9.98
CA LYS A 152 13.00 -1.98 10.94
C LYS A 152 11.66 -1.99 10.23
N ARG A 153 10.80 -2.97 10.53
CA ARG A 153 9.42 -2.96 10.03
C ARG A 153 8.65 -1.82 10.67
N VAL A 154 7.97 -1.03 9.83
CA VAL A 154 7.16 0.12 10.26
C VAL A 154 5.69 -0.02 9.89
N LEU A 155 5.39 -0.78 8.83
CA LEU A 155 4.01 -1.11 8.46
C LEU A 155 3.88 -2.58 8.07
N THR A 156 2.73 -3.14 8.42
CA THR A 156 2.22 -4.37 7.83
C THR A 156 0.85 -4.07 7.23
N ILE A 157 0.64 -4.46 5.98
CA ILE A 157 -0.61 -4.33 5.25
C ILE A 157 -1.14 -5.73 5.01
N GLN A 158 -2.36 -6.01 5.46
CA GLN A 158 -3.05 -7.28 5.25
C GLN A 158 -4.29 -7.03 4.42
N VAL A 159 -4.45 -7.76 3.33
CA VAL A 159 -5.66 -7.67 2.50
C VAL A 159 -6.71 -8.61 3.06
N MET A 160 -7.82 -8.05 3.52
CA MET A 160 -8.92 -8.77 4.14
C MET A 160 -9.94 -9.23 3.09
N SER A 161 -10.19 -8.40 2.07
CA SER A 161 -10.95 -8.77 0.88
C SER A 161 -10.40 -8.05 -0.34
N TYR A 162 -10.55 -8.67 -1.51
CA TYR A 162 -10.05 -8.16 -2.79
C TYR A 162 -11.02 -8.50 -3.92
N GLN A 163 -11.36 -7.52 -4.74
CA GLN A 163 -12.23 -7.69 -5.90
C GLN A 163 -11.79 -6.78 -7.05
N GLU A 164 -11.49 -7.36 -8.21
CA GLU A 164 -11.17 -6.60 -9.43
C GLU A 164 -12.43 -5.98 -10.05
N THR A 165 -12.27 -4.84 -10.71
CA THR A 165 -13.36 -4.04 -11.31
C THR A 165 -13.14 -3.76 -12.79
#